data_AF-A0AAW4YCD7-F1
#
_entry.id   AF-A0AAW4YCD7-F1
#
_cell.length_a   1.000
_cell.length_b   1.000
_cell.length_c   1.000
_cell.angle_alpha   90.00
_cell.angle_beta   90.00
_cell.angle_gamma   90.00
#
_symmetry.space_group_name_H-M   'P 1'
#
loop_
_entity.id
_entity.type
_entity.pdbx_description
1 polymer ?
#
loop_
_entity_poly.entity_id
_entity_poly.type
_entity_poly.pdbx_seq_one_letter_code
_entity_poly.pdbx_strand_id
1 'polypeptide(L)'
;YLDGYASLWVNVHGHNNKYLNKVIKKQLNKIAHSTLLGSSNIPSIELAEKLIEITPSNLRKVFYSDTGSASVEIAIKMAYQYWKNIDREKYAKKNKFITLNHGYHGDTIGAVS
;
A
#
# COMPACT_ATOMS: atom_id res chain seq x y z
N TYR A 1 11.68 -12.38 -25.60
CA TYR A 1 10.48 -13.18 -25.28
C TYR A 1 9.34 -12.21 -24.97
N LEU A 2 8.08 -12.65 -25.07
CA LEU A 2 6.93 -11.85 -24.65
C LEU A 2 6.61 -12.13 -23.18
N ASP A 3 6.43 -11.07 -22.40
CA ASP A 3 6.00 -11.15 -21.01
C ASP A 3 4.46 -11.20 -20.95
N GLY A 4 3.91 -12.41 -21.09
CA GLY A 4 2.45 -12.63 -21.16
C GLY A 4 1.71 -12.48 -19.83
N TYR A 5 2.42 -12.32 -18.71
CA TYR A 5 1.84 -12.18 -17.37
C TYR A 5 2.30 -10.91 -16.66
N ALA A 6 2.86 -9.96 -17.42
CA ALA A 6 3.29 -8.65 -16.95
C ALA A 6 4.18 -8.70 -15.69
N SER A 7 5.12 -9.67 -15.66
CA SER A 7 6.07 -9.86 -14.55
C SER A 7 5.38 -9.99 -13.19
N LEU A 8 4.33 -10.81 -13.13
CA LEU A 8 3.39 -10.97 -11.99
C LEU A 8 2.42 -9.80 -11.83
N TRP A 9 1.81 -9.39 -12.94
CA TRP A 9 0.73 -8.40 -12.98
C TRP A 9 1.14 -6.97 -12.57
N VAL A 10 2.44 -6.67 -12.49
CA VAL A 10 2.96 -5.35 -12.06
C VAL A 10 3.40 -4.47 -13.23
N ASN A 11 3.61 -5.02 -14.43
CA ASN A 11 4.22 -4.30 -15.55
C ASN A 11 3.22 -3.71 -16.55
N VAL A 12 2.43 -2.72 -16.12
CA VAL A 12 1.35 -2.12 -16.93
C VAL A 12 1.88 -1.27 -18.10
N HIS A 13 3.08 -0.72 -18.00
CA HIS A 13 3.65 0.21 -19.00
C HIS A 13 4.74 -0.41 -19.88
N GLY A 14 4.96 -1.71 -19.75
CA GLY A 14 6.00 -2.44 -20.45
C GLY A 14 7.40 -2.20 -19.90
N HIS A 15 8.31 -3.10 -20.30
CA HIS A 15 9.72 -3.06 -19.92
C HIS A 15 10.44 -1.83 -20.49
N ASN A 16 11.38 -1.28 -19.74
CA ASN A 16 12.28 -0.19 -20.17
C ASN A 16 11.54 1.09 -20.65
N ASN A 17 10.47 1.48 -19.97
CA ASN A 17 9.73 2.70 -20.28
C ASN A 17 10.62 3.96 -20.15
N LYS A 18 10.86 4.65 -21.26
CA LYS A 18 11.77 5.82 -21.32
C LYS A 18 11.35 6.95 -20.37
N TYR A 19 10.05 7.18 -20.22
CA TYR A 19 9.53 8.22 -19.33
C TYR A 19 9.80 7.87 -17.86
N LEU A 20 9.45 6.65 -17.43
CA LEU A 20 9.70 6.18 -16.06
C LEU A 20 11.19 6.22 -15.70
N ASN A 21 12.05 5.73 -16.60
CA ASN A 21 13.50 5.76 -16.39
C ASN A 21 14.04 7.19 -16.23
N LYS A 22 13.51 8.15 -17.02
CA LYS A 22 13.93 9.56 -16.94
C LYS A 22 13.54 10.18 -15.60
N VAL A 23 12.30 9.97 -15.13
CA VAL A 23 11.83 10.57 -13.87
C VAL A 23 12.49 9.94 -12.64
N ILE A 24 12.74 8.63 -12.65
CA ILE A 24 13.50 7.95 -11.59
C ILE A 24 14.91 8.52 -11.48
N LYS A 25 15.65 8.63 -12.60
CA LYS A 25 16.99 9.24 -12.61
C LYS A 25 16.99 10.69 -12.11
N LYS A 26 15.97 11.47 -12.49
CA LYS A 26 15.81 12.85 -12.01
C LYS A 26 15.65 12.91 -10.49
N GLN A 27 14.88 12.00 -9.90
CA GLN A 27 14.71 11.94 -8.45
C GLN A 27 15.97 11.45 -7.74
N LEU A 28 16.65 10.43 -8.29
CA LEU A 28 17.92 9.92 -7.74
C LEU A 28 19.01 11.01 -7.67
N ASN A 29 19.06 11.90 -8.66
CA ASN A 29 19.98 13.05 -8.65
C ASN A 29 19.65 14.11 -7.58
N LYS A 30 18.47 14.03 -6.93
CA LYS A 30 18.10 14.87 -5.79
C LYS A 30 18.35 14.15 -4.47
N ILE A 31 17.68 13.01 -4.28
CA ILE A 31 17.79 12.17 -3.10
C ILE A 31 17.19 10.79 -3.39
N ALA A 32 17.90 9.73 -2.99
CA ALA A 32 17.44 8.35 -3.19
C ALA A 32 16.34 7.95 -2.20
N HIS A 33 16.46 8.37 -0.94
CA HIS A 33 15.50 8.06 0.12
C HIS A 33 15.53 9.12 1.24
N SER A 34 14.37 9.43 1.80
CA SER A 34 14.21 10.15 3.06
C SER A 34 13.05 9.51 3.83
N THR A 35 13.18 9.43 5.15
CA THR A 35 12.15 8.85 5.99
C THR A 35 10.85 9.67 5.97
N LEU A 36 9.72 8.98 6.04
CA LEU A 36 8.40 9.59 6.28
C LEU A 36 8.05 9.66 7.79
N LEU A 37 8.98 9.24 8.66
CA LEU A 37 8.81 9.34 10.10
C LEU A 37 9.09 10.78 10.56
N GLY A 38 8.03 11.52 10.89
CA GLY A 38 8.14 12.90 11.38
C GLY A 38 8.41 13.96 10.30
N SER A 39 8.55 13.56 9.04
CA SER A 39 8.69 14.46 7.89
C SER A 39 7.99 13.88 6.66
N SER A 40 7.92 14.66 5.59
CA SER A 40 7.32 14.27 4.31
C SER A 40 8.26 14.62 3.17
N ASN A 41 7.98 14.11 1.97
CA ASN A 41 8.66 14.55 0.76
C ASN A 41 7.65 14.83 -0.36
N ILE A 42 8.02 15.71 -1.29
CA ILE A 42 7.14 16.15 -2.39
C ILE A 42 6.53 14.94 -3.14
N PRO A 43 7.31 13.92 -3.56
CA PRO A 43 6.74 12.75 -4.25
C PRO A 43 5.67 12.01 -3.44
N SER A 44 5.87 11.85 -2.12
CA SER A 44 4.90 11.17 -1.25
C SER A 44 3.60 11.97 -1.07
N ILE A 45 3.66 13.30 -1.11
CA ILE A 45 2.48 14.17 -1.01
C ILE A 45 1.69 14.11 -2.31
N GLU A 46 2.35 14.35 -3.44
CA GLU A 46 1.73 14.34 -4.77
C GLU A 46 1.11 12.98 -5.10
N LEU A 47 1.79 11.88 -4.73
CA LEU A 47 1.23 10.54 -4.92
C LEU A 47 0.01 10.30 -4.03
N ALA A 48 0.02 10.76 -2.78
CA ALA A 48 -1.10 10.57 -1.87
C ALA A 48 -2.35 11.32 -2.36
N GLU A 49 -2.16 12.55 -2.85
CA GLU A 49 -3.22 13.36 -3.45
C GLU A 49 -3.83 12.66 -4.67
N LYS A 50 -2.98 12.22 -5.62
CA LYS A 50 -3.43 11.49 -6.81
C LYS A 50 -4.16 10.18 -6.47
N LEU A 51 -3.71 9.44 -5.46
CA LEU A 51 -4.38 8.23 -5.02
C LEU A 51 -5.78 8.54 -4.46
N ILE A 52 -5.93 9.63 -3.70
CA ILE A 52 -7.23 10.06 -3.17
C ILE A 52 -8.19 10.48 -4.31
N GLU A 53 -7.68 11.11 -5.36
CA GLU A 53 -8.50 11.52 -6.52
C GLU A 53 -9.12 10.33 -7.28
N ILE A 54 -8.40 9.21 -7.37
CA ILE A 54 -8.83 8.04 -8.17
C ILE A 54 -9.52 6.95 -7.34
N THR A 55 -9.50 7.05 -6.01
CA THR A 55 -10.12 6.07 -5.09
C THR A 55 -11.55 6.48 -4.70
N PRO A 56 -12.36 5.55 -4.15
CA PRO A 56 -13.71 5.87 -3.68
C PRO A 56 -13.76 7.09 -2.74
N SER A 57 -14.86 7.85 -2.80
CA SER A 57 -15.00 9.15 -2.10
C SER A 57 -14.95 9.07 -0.56
N ASN A 58 -14.99 7.89 0.03
CA ASN A 58 -14.84 7.69 1.48
C ASN A 58 -13.38 7.43 1.90
N LEU A 59 -12.44 7.27 0.95
CA LEU A 59 -11.02 7.14 1.23
C LEU A 59 -10.34 8.50 1.07
N ARG A 60 -9.69 8.97 2.14
CA ARG A 60 -9.14 10.34 2.26
C ARG A 60 -7.74 10.40 2.86
N LYS A 61 -7.15 9.24 3.16
CA LYS A 61 -5.83 9.11 3.80
C LYS A 61 -5.08 7.96 3.16
N VAL A 62 -3.77 8.12 3.03
CA VAL A 62 -2.84 7.13 2.47
C VAL A 62 -1.81 6.78 3.52
N PHE A 63 -1.55 5.47 3.69
CA PHE A 63 -0.46 4.95 4.49
C PHE A 63 0.40 4.08 3.56
N TYR A 64 1.69 4.40 3.46
CA TYR A 64 2.61 3.70 2.55
C TYR A 64 3.21 2.45 3.19
N SER A 65 3.37 1.41 2.38
CA SER A 65 4.18 0.22 2.66
C SER A 65 5.08 -0.07 1.46
N ASP A 66 6.00 -1.00 1.61
CA ASP A 66 6.93 -1.47 0.58
C ASP A 66 6.34 -2.59 -0.29
N THR A 67 5.40 -3.38 0.23
CA THR A 67 4.80 -4.54 -0.44
C THR A 67 3.29 -4.64 -0.23
N GLY A 68 2.63 -5.49 -1.04
CA GLY A 68 1.22 -5.85 -0.88
C GLY A 68 0.92 -6.58 0.42
N SER A 69 1.74 -7.57 0.81
CA SER A 69 1.54 -8.30 2.08
C SER A 69 1.64 -7.36 3.29
N ALA A 70 2.61 -6.45 3.29
CA ALA A 70 2.75 -5.45 4.35
C ALA A 70 1.55 -4.48 4.41
N SER A 71 1.00 -4.09 3.25
CA SER A 71 -0.18 -3.21 3.21
C SER A 71 -1.42 -3.89 3.81
N VAL A 72 -1.59 -5.19 3.57
CA VAL A 72 -2.65 -6.00 4.18
C VAL A 72 -2.49 -6.10 5.69
N GLU A 73 -1.28 -6.33 6.20
CA GLU A 73 -1.06 -6.34 7.64
C GLU A 73 -1.34 -4.98 8.29
N ILE A 74 -0.99 -3.89 7.62
CA ILE A 74 -1.34 -2.53 8.08
C ILE A 74 -2.87 -2.38 8.14
N ALA A 75 -3.59 -2.82 7.10
CA ALA A 75 -5.05 -2.76 7.07
C ALA A 75 -5.69 -3.57 8.21
N ILE A 76 -5.18 -4.77 8.49
CA ILE A 76 -5.60 -5.63 9.61
C ILE A 76 -5.37 -4.93 10.96
N LYS A 77 -4.19 -4.31 11.15
CA LYS A 77 -3.84 -3.54 12.36
C LYS A 77 -4.76 -2.33 12.52
N MET A 78 -5.01 -1.59 11.45
CA MET A 78 -5.93 -0.44 11.45
C MET A 78 -7.37 -0.86 11.80
N ALA A 79 -7.87 -1.94 11.20
CA ALA A 79 -9.22 -2.45 11.46
C ALA A 79 -9.37 -2.94 12.91
N TYR A 80 -8.38 -3.66 13.44
CA TYR A 80 -8.36 -4.09 14.84
C TYR A 80 -8.36 -2.88 15.78
N GLN A 81 -7.44 -1.93 15.57
CA GLN A 81 -7.27 -0.77 16.43
C GLN A 81 -8.49 0.17 16.38
N TYR A 82 -9.13 0.31 15.21
CA TYR A 82 -10.36 1.09 15.06
C TYR A 82 -11.41 0.68 16.09
N TRP A 83 -11.72 -0.61 16.21
CA TRP A 83 -12.72 -1.09 17.16
C TRP A 83 -12.31 -0.87 18.62
N LYS A 84 -11.02 -0.96 18.94
CA LYS A 84 -10.52 -0.64 20.29
C LYS A 84 -10.62 0.84 20.62
N ASN A 85 -10.47 1.71 19.63
CA ASN A 85 -10.60 3.15 19.79
C ASN A 85 -12.07 3.59 19.93
N ILE A 86 -13.01 2.90 19.28
CA ILE A 86 -14.44 3.19 19.43
C ILE A 86 -14.92 2.86 20.85
N ASP A 87 -14.66 1.64 21.32
CA ASP A 87 -15.01 1.20 22.68
C ASP A 87 -14.22 -0.05 23.05
N ARG A 88 -13.26 0.11 23.96
CA ARG A 88 -12.34 -0.95 24.34
C ARG A 88 -13.03 -2.11 25.08
N GLU A 89 -14.04 -1.81 25.89
CA GLU A 89 -14.73 -2.81 26.71
C GLU A 89 -15.76 -3.56 25.87
N LYS A 90 -16.63 -2.83 25.16
CA LYS A 90 -17.66 -3.42 24.31
C LYS A 90 -17.06 -4.30 23.21
N TYR A 91 -15.97 -3.86 22.58
CA TYR A 91 -15.33 -4.60 21.49
C TYR A 91 -14.07 -5.39 21.93
N ALA A 92 -13.93 -5.70 23.22
CA ALA A 92 -12.79 -6.45 23.75
C ALA A 92 -12.54 -7.77 23.00
N LYS A 93 -13.62 -8.48 22.62
CA LYS A 93 -13.55 -9.77 21.92
C LYS A 93 -13.62 -9.69 20.39
N LYS A 94 -13.65 -8.49 19.79
CA LYS A 94 -13.69 -8.31 18.33
C LYS A 94 -12.28 -8.42 17.73
N ASN A 95 -11.84 -9.65 17.49
CA ASN A 95 -10.47 -9.98 17.06
C ASN A 95 -10.41 -11.02 15.91
N LYS A 96 -11.53 -11.29 15.26
CA LYS A 96 -11.62 -12.22 14.13
C LYS A 96 -11.81 -11.46 12.82
N PHE A 97 -11.24 -12.01 11.76
CA PHE A 97 -11.40 -11.55 10.38
C PHE A 97 -12.13 -12.62 9.58
N ILE A 98 -12.82 -12.21 8.51
CA ILE A 98 -13.55 -13.11 7.60
C ILE A 98 -12.88 -12.99 6.24
N THR A 99 -12.62 -14.13 5.60
CA THR A 99 -12.04 -14.22 4.26
C THR A 99 -12.86 -15.20 3.40
N LEU A 100 -12.63 -15.16 2.10
CA LEU A 100 -13.22 -16.10 1.14
C LEU A 100 -12.24 -17.25 0.86
N ASN A 101 -12.77 -18.44 0.60
CA ASN A 101 -11.95 -19.57 0.15
C ASN A 101 -11.20 -19.21 -1.14
N HIS A 102 -9.95 -19.67 -1.26
CA HIS A 102 -9.04 -19.37 -2.37
C HIS A 102 -8.65 -17.89 -2.54
N GLY A 103 -8.87 -17.05 -1.51
CA GLY A 103 -8.31 -15.70 -1.47
C GLY A 103 -6.79 -15.70 -1.32
N TYR A 104 -6.11 -14.74 -1.96
CA TYR A 104 -4.68 -14.48 -1.79
C TYR A 104 -4.48 -13.04 -1.34
N HIS A 105 -3.81 -12.85 -0.20
CA HIS A 105 -3.57 -11.53 0.40
C HIS A 105 -2.09 -11.24 0.68
N GLY A 106 -1.19 -12.09 0.17
CA GLY A 106 0.25 -12.01 0.39
C GLY A 106 0.78 -13.10 1.31
N ASP A 107 2.10 -13.10 1.50
CA ASP A 107 2.85 -14.22 2.10
C ASP A 107 3.38 -13.94 3.53
N THR A 108 3.05 -12.79 4.13
CA THR A 108 3.41 -12.52 5.54
C THR A 108 2.41 -13.13 6.51
N ILE A 109 2.80 -13.33 7.78
CA ILE A 109 2.01 -14.09 8.76
C ILE A 109 0.58 -13.54 8.91
N GLY A 110 0.40 -12.22 8.94
CA GLY A 110 -0.94 -11.64 9.03
C GLY A 110 -1.74 -11.68 7.73
N ALA A 111 -1.07 -11.85 6.57
CA ALA A 111 -1.70 -11.90 5.26
C ALA A 111 -2.16 -13.32 4.88
N VAL A 112 -1.44 -14.36 5.31
CA VAL A 112 -1.76 -15.78 5.02
C VAL A 112 -2.81 -16.39 5.97
N SER A 113 -3.21 -15.67 7.01
CA SER A 113 -4.05 -16.17 8.12
C SER A 113 -5.54 -16.21 7.83
#